data_AF-A0A2P8E0E4-F1
#
_entry.id   AF-A0A2P8E0E4-F1
#
_cell.length_a   1.000
_cell.length_b   1.000
_cell.length_c   1.000
_cell.angle_alpha   90.00
_cell.angle_beta   90.00
_cell.angle_gamma   90.00
#
_symmetry.space_group_name_H-M   'P 1'
#
loop_
_entity.id
_entity.type
_entity.pdbx_description
1 polymer ?
#
loop_
_entity_poly.entity_id
_entity_poly.type
_entity_poly.pdbx_seq_one_letter_code
_entity_poly.pdbx_strand_id
1 'polypeptide(L)'
;MATEAIKVEGLSEFVKNLRTLDRELPKAVRIAFNEAADVVVDDATPRIPRRSGRAARTLKAKSTRTQARVAGGATKAPYYPWLDFGGAVGPAGSVKRPFRKKGRYLYKSYFKKRDSGEFQQVMNRSLIDVARRAGVEVD
;
A
#
# COMPACT_ATOMS: atom_id res chain seq x y z
N MET A 1 6.57 5.53 -17.78
CA MET A 1 6.94 4.16 -17.38
C MET A 1 5.91 3.68 -16.39
N ALA A 2 5.14 2.66 -16.76
CA ALA A 2 4.14 2.05 -15.91
C ALA A 2 4.83 1.47 -14.67
N THR A 3 4.31 1.77 -13.48
CA THR A 3 4.61 0.96 -12.31
C THR A 3 4.02 -0.42 -12.59
N GLU A 4 4.85 -1.41 -12.88
CA GLU A 4 4.39 -2.80 -12.86
C GLU A 4 3.83 -3.08 -11.47
N ALA A 5 2.50 -3.19 -11.43
CA ALA A 5 1.79 -3.60 -10.25
C ALA A 5 2.16 -5.06 -9.96
N ILE A 6 2.34 -5.39 -8.69
CA ILE A 6 2.49 -6.79 -8.28
C ILE A 6 1.18 -7.50 -8.64
N LYS A 7 1.25 -8.47 -9.56
CA LYS A 7 0.12 -9.29 -9.97
C LYS A 7 0.21 -10.63 -9.24
N VAL A 8 -0.88 -11.02 -8.59
CA VAL A 8 -1.03 -12.34 -7.98
C VAL A 8 -1.85 -13.18 -8.94
N GLU A 9 -1.26 -14.27 -9.44
CA GLU A 9 -1.95 -15.24 -10.28
C GLU A 9 -2.94 -16.05 -9.43
N GLY A 10 -4.08 -16.45 -10.00
CA GLY A 10 -5.12 -17.21 -9.29
C GLY A 10 -5.94 -16.44 -8.24
N LEU A 11 -5.58 -15.19 -7.88
CA LEU A 11 -6.27 -14.43 -6.81
C LEU A 11 -7.78 -14.26 -7.04
N SER A 12 -8.19 -13.96 -8.28
CA SER A 12 -9.61 -13.77 -8.60
C SER A 12 -10.42 -15.06 -8.41
N GLU A 13 -9.83 -16.21 -8.77
CA GLU A 13 -10.44 -17.52 -8.61
C GLU A 13 -10.46 -17.95 -7.15
N PHE A 14 -9.36 -17.72 -6.42
CA PHE A 14 -9.29 -17.92 -4.98
C PHE A 14 -10.40 -17.16 -4.23
N VAL A 15 -10.56 -15.85 -4.50
CA VAL A 15 -11.61 -15.03 -3.87
C VAL A 15 -13.02 -15.52 -4.25
N LYS A 16 -13.21 -16.02 -5.47
CA LYS A 16 -14.48 -16.60 -5.92
C LYS A 16 -14.79 -17.89 -5.16
N ASN A 17 -13.81 -18.77 -5.00
CA ASN A 17 -13.96 -20.04 -4.29
C ASN A 17 -14.23 -19.82 -2.80
N LEU A 18 -13.52 -18.89 -2.15
CA LEU A 18 -13.79 -18.49 -0.77
C LEU A 18 -15.24 -18.04 -0.58
N ARG A 19 -15.80 -17.26 -1.52
CA ARG A 19 -17.19 -16.80 -1.47
C ARG A 19 -18.21 -17.94 -1.59
N THR A 20 -17.88 -19.00 -2.33
CA THR A 20 -18.72 -20.19 -2.45
C THR A 20 -18.76 -20.97 -1.15
N LEU A 21 -17.65 -21.03 -0.41
CA LEU A 21 -17.57 -21.66 0.90
C LEU A 21 -18.30 -20.84 1.96
N ASP A 22 -17.97 -19.55 2.07
CA ASP A 22 -18.61 -18.62 3.01
C ASP A 22 -18.49 -17.17 2.49
N ARG A 23 -19.61 -16.44 2.55
CA ARG A 23 -19.70 -15.04 2.10
C ARG A 23 -18.83 -14.09 2.91
N GLU A 24 -18.42 -14.47 4.11
CA GLU A 24 -17.61 -13.66 5.02
C GLU A 24 -16.10 -13.82 4.78
N LEU A 25 -15.64 -14.97 4.24
CA LEU A 25 -14.21 -15.26 4.00
C LEU A 25 -13.50 -14.25 3.10
N PRO A 26 -14.12 -13.67 2.04
CA PRO A 26 -13.50 -12.60 1.27
C PRO A 26 -13.12 -11.35 2.09
N LYS A 27 -13.68 -11.15 3.29
CA LYS A 27 -13.26 -10.08 4.20
C LYS A 27 -11.89 -10.36 4.81
N ALA A 28 -11.53 -11.63 5.01
CA ALA A 28 -10.22 -12.01 5.55
C ALA A 28 -9.08 -11.67 4.56
N VAL A 29 -9.33 -11.80 3.26
CA VAL A 29 -8.40 -11.37 2.18
C VAL A 29 -8.08 -9.87 2.29
N ARG A 30 -9.08 -9.05 2.66
CA ARG A 30 -8.89 -7.61 2.88
C ARG A 30 -7.94 -7.32 4.04
N ILE A 31 -8.02 -8.13 5.11
CA ILE A 31 -7.12 -8.01 6.28
C ILE A 31 -5.70 -8.39 5.87
N ALA A 32 -5.53 -9.52 5.16
CA ALA A 32 -4.23 -9.94 4.62
C ALA A 32 -3.57 -8.85 3.73
N PHE A 33 -4.36 -8.18 2.89
CA PHE A 33 -3.85 -7.06 2.09
C PHE A 33 -3.48 -5.82 2.90
N ASN A 34 -4.15 -5.56 4.02
CA ASN A 34 -3.74 -4.49 4.91
C ASN A 34 -2.40 -4.80 5.57
N GLU A 35 -2.16 -6.03 6.01
CA GLU A 35 -0.89 -6.43 6.62
C GLU A 35 0.29 -6.22 5.66
N ALA A 36 0.14 -6.60 4.39
CA ALA A 36 1.17 -6.32 3.38
C ALA A 36 1.34 -4.80 3.13
N ALA A 37 0.26 -4.04 3.11
CA ALA A 37 0.31 -2.59 2.96
C ALA A 37 0.96 -1.90 4.17
N ASP A 38 0.78 -2.42 5.38
CA ASP A 38 1.36 -1.89 6.61
C ASP A 38 2.88 -1.96 6.58
N VAL A 39 3.50 -2.98 5.96
CA VAL A 39 4.95 -3.04 5.73
C VAL A 39 5.48 -1.78 5.03
N VAL A 40 4.73 -1.24 4.07
CA VAL A 40 5.11 -0.02 3.35
C VAL A 40 4.82 1.22 4.21
N VAL A 41 3.70 1.23 4.94
CA VAL A 41 3.32 2.34 5.84
C VAL A 41 4.35 2.51 6.95
N ASP A 42 4.76 1.42 7.58
CA ASP A 42 5.71 1.41 8.69
C ASP A 42 7.10 1.86 8.25
N ASP A 43 7.53 1.48 7.03
CA ASP A 43 8.80 1.90 6.46
C ASP A 43 8.79 3.39 6.04
N ALA A 44 7.65 3.89 5.55
CA ALA A 44 7.50 5.26 5.05
C ALA A 44 7.23 6.29 6.16
N THR A 45 6.36 5.98 7.12
CA THR A 45 5.91 6.87 8.19
C THR A 45 7.04 7.60 8.93
N PRO A 46 8.10 6.93 9.42
CA PRO A 46 9.18 7.59 10.14
C PRO A 46 9.97 8.58 9.27
N ARG A 47 10.00 8.38 7.94
CA ARG A 47 10.78 9.19 6.98
C ARG A 47 10.09 10.48 6.56
N ILE A 48 8.78 10.59 6.77
CA ILE A 48 8.02 11.78 6.40
C ILE A 48 8.41 12.92 7.36
N PRO A 49 8.83 14.10 6.85
CA PRO A 49 9.18 15.24 7.69
C PRO A 49 8.02 15.66 8.59
N ARG A 50 8.31 15.97 9.86
CA ARG A 50 7.31 16.34 10.85
C ARG A 50 7.52 17.79 11.29
N ARG A 51 6.63 18.68 10.83
CA ARG A 51 6.39 19.98 11.49
C ARG A 51 5.23 19.88 12.48
N SER A 52 4.09 19.34 12.03
CA SER A 52 2.90 19.05 12.86
C SER A 52 2.52 17.56 12.90
N GLY A 53 3.24 16.73 12.12
CA GLY A 53 2.95 15.31 11.93
C GLY A 53 1.69 15.00 11.12
N ARG A 54 0.92 16.00 10.64
CA ARG A 54 -0.33 15.77 9.89
C ARG A 54 -0.12 14.88 8.66
N ALA A 55 0.93 15.11 7.88
CA ALA A 55 1.26 14.31 6.71
C ALA A 55 1.59 12.84 7.04
N ALA A 56 2.32 12.60 8.14
CA ALA A 56 2.62 11.23 8.57
C ALA A 56 1.34 10.51 9.05
N ARG A 57 0.47 11.19 9.79
CA ARG A 57 -0.80 10.64 10.29
C ARG A 57 -1.84 10.32 9.22
N THR A 58 -1.69 10.83 8.00
CA THR A 58 -2.60 10.49 6.90
C THR A 58 -2.20 9.23 6.16
N LEU A 59 -0.97 8.73 6.40
CA LEU A 59 -0.51 7.50 5.80
C LEU A 59 -1.21 6.30 6.45
N LYS A 60 -1.83 5.45 5.63
CA LYS A 60 -2.57 4.28 6.11
C LYS A 60 -2.66 3.18 5.06
N ALA A 61 -2.68 1.94 5.54
CA ALA A 61 -3.09 0.81 4.73
C ALA A 61 -4.56 0.95 4.31
N LYS A 62 -4.82 0.53 3.08
CA LYS A 62 -6.15 0.37 2.51
C LYS A 62 -6.16 -0.90 1.68
N SER A 63 -7.34 -1.41 1.44
CA SER A 63 -7.50 -2.62 0.65
C SER A 63 -8.90 -2.69 0.07
N THR A 64 -8.99 -3.35 -1.07
CA THR A 64 -10.25 -3.87 -1.61
C THR A 64 -10.20 -5.39 -1.49
N ARG A 65 -11.22 -6.09 -2.01
CA ARG A 65 -11.18 -7.56 -2.10
C ARG A 65 -10.14 -8.08 -3.11
N THR A 66 -9.58 -7.21 -3.95
CA THR A 66 -8.73 -7.59 -5.09
C THR A 66 -7.37 -6.90 -5.10
N GLN A 67 -7.14 -5.92 -4.23
CA GLN A 67 -5.93 -5.10 -4.25
C GLN A 67 -5.55 -4.63 -2.84
N ALA A 68 -4.26 -4.73 -2.52
CA ALA A 68 -3.62 -3.97 -1.45
C ALA A 68 -3.31 -2.54 -1.93
N ARG A 69 -3.50 -1.55 -1.05
CA ARG A 69 -3.32 -0.13 -1.36
C ARG A 69 -2.70 0.60 -0.17
N VAL A 70 -1.95 1.65 -0.45
CA VAL A 70 -1.52 2.62 0.58
C VAL A 70 -2.06 3.99 0.20
N ALA A 71 -2.62 4.70 1.17
CA ALA A 71 -3.10 6.06 0.98
C ALA A 71 -2.34 7.01 1.90
N GLY A 72 -1.94 8.17 1.37
CA GLY A 72 -1.37 9.28 2.13
C GLY A 72 -1.89 10.61 1.60
N GLY A 73 -1.93 11.63 2.46
CA GLY A 73 -2.43 12.97 2.08
C GLY A 73 -3.93 13.18 2.34
N ALA A 74 -4.67 13.54 1.30
CA ALA A 74 -6.07 14.02 1.33
C ALA A 74 -6.24 15.42 1.94
N THR A 75 -7.49 15.81 2.22
CA THR A 75 -7.87 17.14 2.75
C THR A 75 -7.12 17.51 4.04
N LYS A 76 -6.71 16.52 4.84
CA LYS A 76 -5.93 16.71 6.07
C LYS A 76 -4.45 17.05 5.83
N ALA A 77 -3.91 16.72 4.67
CA ALA A 77 -2.54 17.02 4.26
C ALA A 77 -2.45 17.20 2.72
N PRO A 78 -3.07 18.27 2.18
CA PRO A 78 -3.14 18.48 0.73
C PRO A 78 -1.77 18.69 0.08
N TYR A 79 -0.78 19.09 0.88
CA TYR A 79 0.62 19.28 0.48
C TYR A 79 1.43 17.98 0.39
N TYR A 80 0.84 16.81 0.70
CA TYR A 80 1.55 15.53 0.69
C TYR A 80 2.17 15.17 -0.68
N PRO A 81 1.48 15.33 -1.83
CA PRO A 81 2.09 15.04 -3.14
C PRO A 81 3.34 15.89 -3.39
N TRP A 82 3.31 17.17 -3.02
CA TRP A 82 4.49 18.04 -3.11
C TRP A 82 5.61 17.59 -2.16
N LEU A 83 5.29 17.10 -0.96
CA LEU A 83 6.28 16.51 -0.07
C LEU A 83 6.93 15.28 -0.67
N ASP A 84 6.18 14.35 -1.24
CA ASP A 84 6.74 13.10 -1.75
C ASP A 84 7.46 13.32 -3.09
N PHE A 85 6.76 13.92 -4.05
CA PHE A 85 7.23 14.06 -5.43
C PHE A 85 7.96 15.36 -5.71
N GLY A 86 7.59 16.47 -5.08
CA GLY A 86 8.09 17.80 -5.39
C GLY A 86 7.18 18.56 -6.36
N GLY A 87 7.74 19.52 -7.09
CA GLY A 87 7.01 20.47 -7.92
C GLY A 87 7.15 21.92 -7.41
N ALA A 88 6.42 22.83 -8.06
CA ALA A 88 6.35 24.24 -7.68
C ALA A 88 4.98 24.53 -7.04
N VAL A 89 4.99 25.24 -5.90
CA VAL A 89 3.79 25.67 -5.17
C VAL A 89 3.96 27.11 -4.68
N GLY A 90 2.88 27.71 -4.17
CA GLY A 90 2.85 29.10 -3.72
C GLY A 90 2.70 30.12 -4.86
N PRO A 91 2.62 31.43 -4.54
CA PRO A 91 2.49 32.48 -5.54
C PRO A 91 3.61 32.38 -6.58
N ALA A 92 3.24 32.38 -7.85
CA ALA A 92 4.14 32.24 -9.01
C ALA A 92 5.12 31.04 -8.92
N GLY A 93 4.80 29.99 -8.16
CA GLY A 93 5.69 28.84 -7.98
C GLY A 93 6.98 29.16 -7.23
N SER A 94 6.93 30.14 -6.32
CA SER A 94 8.05 30.59 -5.47
C SER A 94 8.69 29.47 -4.64
N VAL A 95 7.92 28.46 -4.23
CA VAL A 95 8.43 27.32 -3.48
C VAL A 95 8.63 26.13 -4.42
N LYS A 96 9.89 25.81 -4.71
CA LYS A 96 10.26 24.77 -5.67
C LYS A 96 10.94 23.60 -4.98
N ARG A 97 10.61 22.40 -5.44
CA ARG A 97 11.27 21.16 -5.04
C ARG A 97 11.48 20.28 -6.27
N PRO A 98 12.68 19.71 -6.51
CA PRO A 98 12.92 18.87 -7.68
C PRO A 98 11.90 17.74 -7.79
N PHE A 99 11.34 17.50 -8.98
CA PHE A 99 10.39 16.42 -9.15
C PHE A 99 11.10 15.06 -9.13
N ARG A 100 10.64 14.12 -8.30
CA ARG A 100 11.19 12.77 -8.18
C ARG A 100 10.11 11.76 -8.50
N LYS A 101 10.17 11.12 -9.69
CA LYS A 101 9.19 10.11 -10.13
C LYS A 101 9.02 8.94 -9.15
N LYS A 102 10.10 8.54 -8.46
CA LYS A 102 10.08 7.47 -7.45
C LYS A 102 9.67 7.95 -6.04
N GLY A 103 9.23 9.21 -5.91
CA GLY A 103 8.97 9.85 -4.63
C GLY A 103 10.21 9.95 -3.74
N ARG A 104 9.97 10.32 -2.48
CA ARG A 104 10.97 10.46 -1.42
C ARG A 104 10.68 9.56 -0.23
N TYR A 105 9.40 9.31 0.07
CA TYR A 105 8.96 8.64 1.28
C TYR A 105 8.07 7.45 0.95
N LEU A 106 6.81 7.64 0.56
CA LEU A 106 5.86 6.54 0.33
C LEU A 106 6.30 5.72 -0.88
N TYR A 107 6.45 6.35 -2.04
CA TYR A 107 6.82 5.60 -3.25
C TYR A 107 8.23 4.99 -3.14
N LYS A 108 9.17 5.69 -2.48
CA LYS A 108 10.49 5.14 -2.22
C LYS A 108 10.41 3.87 -1.36
N SER A 109 9.56 3.87 -0.34
CA SER A 109 9.35 2.72 0.55
C SER A 109 8.63 1.58 -0.19
N TYR A 110 7.63 1.90 -1.02
CA TYR A 110 6.99 0.92 -1.90
C TYR A 110 8.01 0.22 -2.81
N PHE A 111 8.83 0.97 -3.55
CA PHE A 111 9.84 0.37 -4.41
C PHE A 111 10.85 -0.45 -3.61
N LYS A 112 11.33 0.06 -2.48
CA LYS A 112 12.24 -0.68 -1.58
C LYS A 112 11.65 -2.03 -1.17
N LYS A 113 10.40 -2.04 -0.66
CA LYS A 113 9.74 -3.24 -0.13
C LYS A 113 9.31 -4.23 -1.21
N ARG A 114 8.92 -3.72 -2.38
CA ARG A 114 8.65 -4.53 -3.57
C ARG A 114 9.93 -5.20 -4.05
N ASP A 115 10.98 -4.42 -4.28
CA ASP A 115 12.22 -4.91 -4.88
C ASP A 115 12.98 -5.86 -3.92
N SER A 116 12.81 -5.71 -2.60
CA SER A 116 13.31 -6.67 -1.61
C SER A 116 12.50 -7.96 -1.48
N GLY A 117 11.33 -8.06 -2.12
CA GLY A 117 10.41 -9.20 -1.98
C GLY A 117 9.59 -9.25 -0.67
N GLU A 118 9.97 -8.50 0.37
CA GLU A 118 9.30 -8.47 1.67
C GLU A 118 7.77 -8.23 1.57
N PHE A 119 7.34 -7.31 0.71
CA PHE A 119 5.90 -7.08 0.48
C PHE A 119 5.19 -8.33 -0.04
N GLN A 120 5.79 -9.02 -1.01
CA GLN A 120 5.22 -10.23 -1.60
C GLN A 120 5.20 -11.38 -0.60
N GLN A 121 6.27 -11.55 0.18
CA GLN A 121 6.35 -12.58 1.21
C GLN A 121 5.26 -12.43 2.27
N VAL A 122 5.06 -11.21 2.79
CA VAL A 122 4.00 -10.93 3.76
C VAL A 122 2.63 -11.17 3.14
N MET A 123 2.39 -10.67 1.93
CA MET A 123 1.11 -10.87 1.24
C MET A 123 0.80 -12.36 1.03
N ASN A 124 1.75 -13.15 0.53
CA ASN A 124 1.56 -14.57 0.27
C ASN A 124 1.31 -15.34 1.57
N ARG A 125 2.11 -15.10 2.61
CA ARG A 125 1.92 -15.70 3.93
C ARG A 125 0.53 -15.41 4.47
N SER A 126 0.10 -14.15 4.44
CA SER A 126 -1.22 -13.78 4.96
C SER A 126 -2.37 -14.37 4.15
N LEU A 127 -2.22 -14.54 2.83
CA LEU A 127 -3.22 -15.24 1.99
C LEU A 127 -3.28 -16.74 2.28
N ILE A 128 -2.13 -17.39 2.47
CA ILE A 128 -2.06 -18.81 2.87
C ILE A 128 -2.73 -19.01 4.23
N ASP A 129 -2.50 -18.12 5.19
CA ASP A 129 -3.15 -18.18 6.51
C ASP A 129 -4.67 -18.01 6.41
N VAL A 130 -5.16 -17.17 5.50
CA VAL A 130 -6.60 -17.07 5.20
C VAL A 130 -7.15 -18.38 4.66
N ALA A 131 -6.45 -19.02 3.72
CA ALA A 131 -6.88 -20.29 3.14
C ALA A 131 -6.90 -21.42 4.18
N ARG A 132 -5.87 -21.54 5.01
CA ARG A 132 -5.80 -22.51 6.11
C ARG A 132 -6.96 -22.35 7.09
N ARG A 133 -7.28 -21.10 7.47
CA ARG A 133 -8.44 -20.80 8.34
C ARG A 133 -9.78 -21.12 7.69
N ALA A 134 -9.84 -21.09 6.36
CA ALA A 134 -11.01 -21.49 5.58
C ALA A 134 -11.11 -23.00 5.35
N GLY A 135 -10.14 -23.80 5.83
CA GLY A 135 -10.09 -25.25 5.59
C GLY A 135 -9.71 -25.60 4.15
N VAL A 136 -9.02 -24.70 3.45
CA VAL A 136 -8.54 -24.90 2.08
C VAL A 136 -7.04 -25.16 2.10
N GLU A 137 -6.61 -26.29 1.54
CA GLU A 137 -5.19 -26.56 1.30
C GLU A 137 -4.66 -25.69 0.15
N VAL A 138 -3.44 -25.18 0.31
CA VAL A 138 -2.75 -24.34 -0.68
C VAL A 138 -1.40 -24.96 -0.94
N ASP A 139 -1.18 -25.37 -2.19
CA ASP A 139 0.12 -25.78 -2.73
C ASP A 139 0.87 -24.57 -3.34
#